data_AF-A0A0F9CQV4-F1
#
_entry.id   AF-A0A0F9CQV4-F1
#
_cell.length_a   1.000
_cell.length_b   1.000
_cell.length_c   1.000
_cell.angle_alpha   90.00
_cell.angle_beta   90.00
_cell.angle_gamma   90.00
#
_symmetry.space_group_name_H-M   'P 1'
#
loop_
_entity.id
_entity.type
_entity.pdbx_description
1 polymer ?
#
loop_
_entity_poly.entity_id
_entity_poly.type
_entity_poly.pdbx_seq_one_letter_code
_entity_poly.pdbx_strand_id
1 'polypeptide(L)'
;EDLVYVAEKKKVRISLKGVVKPKKKERRKWGELTQCYRCVGPHPGWKRGQLRMRKGMPYCSVHLAEYDGKHVPWPSCPNCGENEFGAMRWKGSVKSTTTFCDDCGYSTLALEHFDKDTILAIAAPIVPR
;
A
#
# COMPACT_ATOMS: atom_id res chain seq x y z
N GLU A 1 -41.90 34.97 -45.85
CA GLU A 1 -41.17 35.98 -45.07
C GLU A 1 -40.78 35.34 -43.76
N ASP A 2 -39.51 34.94 -43.66
CA ASP A 2 -38.92 34.15 -42.59
C ASP A 2 -38.66 35.00 -41.33
N LEU A 3 -39.32 34.67 -40.22
CA LEU A 3 -39.01 35.25 -38.91
C LEU A 3 -37.96 34.39 -38.20
N VAL A 4 -36.70 34.79 -38.35
CA VAL A 4 -35.55 34.22 -37.62
C VAL A 4 -35.56 34.74 -36.18
N TYR A 5 -35.89 33.86 -35.22
CA TYR A 5 -35.84 34.18 -33.79
C TYR A 5 -34.41 34.02 -33.26
N VAL A 6 -33.71 35.14 -33.01
CA VAL A 6 -32.37 35.14 -32.43
C VAL A 6 -32.47 35.11 -30.89
N ALA A 7 -32.19 33.95 -30.29
CA ALA A 7 -32.16 33.82 -28.84
C ALA A 7 -30.89 34.44 -28.23
N GLU A 8 -31.04 35.60 -27.58
CA GLU A 8 -29.97 36.24 -26.82
C GLU A 8 -29.56 35.41 -25.60
N LYS A 9 -28.34 34.85 -25.62
CA LYS A 9 -27.75 34.13 -24.49
C LYS A 9 -27.24 35.12 -23.44
N LYS A 10 -28.04 35.37 -22.39
CA LYS A 10 -27.57 36.11 -21.20
C LYS A 10 -26.49 35.30 -20.45
N LYS A 11 -25.27 35.83 -20.40
CA LYS A 11 -24.17 35.30 -19.58
C LYS A 11 -24.45 35.57 -18.10
N VAL A 12 -24.86 34.53 -17.36
CA VAL A 12 -25.02 34.59 -15.91
C VAL A 12 -23.63 34.60 -15.25
N ARG A 13 -23.26 35.72 -14.62
CA ARG A 13 -22.05 35.81 -13.79
C ARG A 13 -22.39 35.27 -12.40
N ILE A 14 -21.97 34.03 -12.12
CA ILE A 14 -22.10 33.43 -10.80
C ILE A 14 -21.12 34.14 -9.85
N SER A 15 -21.65 34.91 -8.90
CA SER A 15 -20.83 35.59 -7.90
C SER A 15 -20.40 34.56 -6.85
N LEU A 16 -19.08 34.37 -6.69
CA LEU A 16 -18.48 33.49 -5.67
C LEU A 16 -18.50 34.12 -4.25
N LYS A 17 -19.49 34.98 -3.95
CA LYS A 17 -19.69 35.52 -2.60
C LYS A 17 -20.22 34.39 -1.72
N GLY A 18 -19.29 33.70 -1.05
CA GLY A 18 -19.61 32.58 -0.15
C GLY A 18 -18.71 31.36 -0.31
N VAL A 19 -17.80 31.33 -1.29
CA VAL A 19 -16.77 30.28 -1.33
C VAL A 19 -15.82 30.51 -0.17
N VAL A 20 -16.02 29.74 0.89
CA VAL A 20 -15.12 29.65 2.03
C VAL A 20 -13.75 29.32 1.46
N LYS A 21 -12.85 30.30 1.44
CA LYS A 21 -11.47 30.09 1.03
C LYS A 21 -10.93 28.95 1.91
N PRO A 22 -10.36 27.88 1.33
CA PRO A 22 -9.82 26.80 2.12
C PRO A 22 -8.83 27.41 3.11
N LYS A 23 -8.98 27.05 4.41
CA LYS A 23 -8.08 27.52 5.48
C LYS A 23 -6.64 27.38 4.96
N LYS A 24 -5.92 28.50 4.95
CA LYS A 24 -4.52 28.56 4.52
C LYS A 24 -3.77 27.52 5.36
N LYS A 25 -3.34 26.41 4.74
CA LYS A 25 -2.59 25.37 5.44
C LYS A 25 -1.43 26.06 6.15
N GLU A 26 -1.35 25.87 7.46
CA GLU A 26 -0.31 26.46 8.28
C GLU A 26 1.04 26.10 7.64
N ARG A 27 1.80 27.13 7.23
CA ARG A 27 3.12 26.91 6.64
C ARG A 27 3.98 26.36 7.76
N ARG A 28 4.44 25.12 7.59
CA ARG A 28 5.39 24.48 8.52
C ARG A 28 6.53 25.44 8.81
N LYS A 29 6.90 25.55 10.09
CA LYS A 29 7.99 26.43 10.48
C LYS A 29 9.29 25.88 9.91
N TRP A 30 10.17 26.76 9.44
CA TRP A 30 11.48 26.36 8.97
C TRP A 30 12.22 25.62 10.09
N GLY A 31 12.75 24.43 9.80
CA GLY A 31 13.43 23.59 10.79
C GLY A 31 12.53 22.65 11.61
N GLU A 32 11.22 22.64 11.38
CA GLU A 32 10.31 21.69 12.03
C GLU A 32 10.62 20.25 11.59
N LEU A 33 11.08 19.45 12.56
CA LEU A 33 11.44 18.06 12.34
C LEU A 33 10.16 17.23 12.15
N THR A 34 10.18 16.35 11.14
CA THR A 34 9.03 15.51 10.84
C THR A 34 9.10 14.24 11.68
N GLN A 35 7.99 13.87 12.33
CA GLN A 35 7.94 12.64 13.10
C GLN A 35 7.71 11.44 12.19
N CYS A 36 8.34 10.31 12.51
CA CYS A 36 8.00 9.03 11.90
C CYS A 36 6.65 8.58 12.45
N TYR A 37 5.81 8.04 11.58
CA TYR A 37 4.48 7.54 11.93
C TYR A 37 4.48 6.44 13.00
N ARG A 38 5.55 5.63 13.09
CA ARG A 38 5.63 4.48 14.02
C ARG A 38 6.48 4.69 15.26
N CYS A 39 7.25 5.79 15.36
CA CYS A 39 8.03 6.04 16.57
C CYS A 39 7.11 6.27 17.77
N VAL A 40 7.27 5.47 18.83
CA VAL A 40 6.54 5.64 20.09
C VAL A 40 7.44 6.43 21.07
N GLY A 41 6.92 7.54 21.61
CA GLY A 41 7.60 8.38 22.59
C GLY A 41 7.99 9.78 22.09
N PRO A 42 8.51 10.66 22.98
CA PRO A 42 8.94 12.00 22.63
C PRO A 42 10.22 11.95 21.78
N HIS A 43 10.05 11.76 20.47
CA HIS A 43 11.13 11.84 19.51
C HIS A 43 11.31 13.31 19.08
N PRO A 44 12.55 13.85 19.07
CA PRO A 44 12.81 15.23 18.63
C PRO A 44 12.38 15.48 17.18
N GLY A 45 12.16 14.41 16.43
CA GLY A 45 11.77 14.38 15.02
C GLY A 45 12.96 14.10 14.11
N TRP A 46 12.71 13.85 12.83
CA TRP A 46 13.72 13.56 11.82
C TRP A 46 13.80 14.70 10.80
N LYS A 47 14.98 14.91 10.20
CA LYS A 47 15.09 15.75 9.01
C LYS A 47 14.31 15.09 7.88
N ARG A 48 13.64 15.87 7.04
CA ARG A 48 12.84 15.34 5.92
C ARG A 48 13.63 14.39 5.01
N GLY A 49 14.91 14.68 4.75
CA GLY A 49 15.79 13.82 3.93
C GLY A 49 16.14 12.47 4.57
N GLN A 50 15.96 12.30 5.88
CA GLN A 50 16.17 11.05 6.60
C GLN A 50 14.91 10.17 6.64
N LEU A 51 13.76 10.72 6.25
CA LEU A 51 12.50 10.00 6.20
C LEU A 51 12.22 9.53 4.78
N ARG A 52 11.58 8.38 4.66
CA ARG A 52 10.99 7.90 3.42
C ARG A 52 9.47 7.95 3.52
N MET A 53 8.82 8.25 2.40
CA MET A 53 7.36 8.30 2.32
C MET A 53 6.83 6.98 1.74
N ARG A 54 5.91 6.33 2.45
CA ARG A 54 5.20 5.12 1.98
C ARG A 54 3.73 5.25 2.33
N LYS A 55 2.83 4.95 1.38
CA LYS A 55 1.37 5.13 1.52
C LYS A 55 0.99 6.52 2.09
N GLY A 56 1.73 7.57 1.71
CA GLY A 56 1.53 8.94 2.18
C GLY A 56 2.07 9.26 3.58
N MET A 57 2.66 8.30 4.29
CA MET A 57 3.13 8.44 5.67
C MET A 57 4.67 8.45 5.76
N PRO A 58 5.28 9.27 6.65
CA PRO A 58 6.72 9.31 6.85
C PRO A 58 7.23 8.18 7.76
N TYR A 59 8.24 7.45 7.32
CA TYR A 59 8.93 6.39 8.07
C TYR A 59 10.41 6.72 8.26
N CYS A 60 10.95 6.47 9.45
CA CYS A 60 12.39 6.43 9.69
C CYS A 60 12.98 5.14 9.13
N SER A 61 14.30 5.07 8.99
CA SER A 61 15.00 3.90 8.44
C SER A 61 14.65 2.59 9.16
N VAL A 62 14.55 2.61 10.49
CA VAL A 62 14.23 1.43 11.31
C VAL A 62 12.82 0.90 11.02
N HIS A 63 11.80 1.74 11.18
CA HIS A 63 10.42 1.32 10.93
C HIS A 63 10.12 1.09 9.44
N LEU A 64 10.90 1.70 8.55
CA LEU A 64 10.85 1.39 7.12
C LEU A 64 11.40 -0.01 6.85
N ALA A 65 12.53 -0.39 7.44
CA ALA A 65 13.08 -1.74 7.31
C ALA A 65 12.13 -2.80 7.89
N GLU A 66 11.47 -2.51 9.02
CA GLU A 66 10.41 -3.38 9.54
C GLU A 66 9.20 -3.47 8.60
N TYR A 67 8.84 -2.36 7.95
CA TYR A 67 7.74 -2.35 6.98
C TYR A 67 8.13 -3.18 5.75
N ASP A 68 9.29 -2.91 5.15
CA ASP A 68 9.79 -3.62 3.98
C ASP A 68 10.06 -5.10 4.30
N GLY A 69 10.53 -5.42 5.51
CA GLY A 69 10.68 -6.80 6.00
C GLY A 69 9.38 -7.50 6.37
N LYS A 70 8.26 -6.78 6.55
CA LYS A 70 6.91 -7.39 6.59
C LYS A 70 6.31 -7.52 5.20
N HIS A 71 6.76 -6.70 4.28
CA HIS A 71 6.39 -6.72 2.87
C HIS A 71 7.53 -7.31 2.04
N VAL A 72 8.09 -8.42 2.53
CA VAL A 72 9.19 -9.14 1.87
C VAL A 72 8.75 -9.42 0.42
N PRO A 73 9.63 -9.26 -0.57
CA PRO A 73 9.38 -9.81 -1.89
C PRO A 73 8.99 -11.29 -1.78
N TRP A 74 8.16 -11.76 -2.70
CA TRP A 74 7.74 -13.15 -2.70
C TRP A 74 8.98 -14.06 -2.69
N PRO A 75 8.99 -15.13 -1.88
CA PRO A 75 10.17 -15.99 -1.80
C PRO A 75 10.43 -16.65 -3.16
N SER A 76 11.69 -16.59 -3.59
CA SER A 76 12.15 -17.27 -4.80
C SER A 76 12.18 -18.78 -4.59
N CYS A 77 11.88 -19.52 -5.66
CA CYS A 77 12.14 -20.94 -5.77
C CYS A 77 13.62 -21.27 -5.46
N PRO A 78 13.94 -22.15 -4.50
CA PRO A 78 15.32 -22.46 -4.15
C PRO A 78 16.08 -23.20 -5.26
N ASN A 79 15.35 -23.85 -6.19
CA ASN A 79 15.96 -24.61 -7.29
C ASN A 79 16.24 -23.75 -8.53
N CYS A 80 15.42 -22.75 -8.78
CA CYS A 80 15.43 -21.98 -10.01
C CYS A 80 15.85 -20.51 -9.82
N GLY A 81 15.80 -19.96 -8.61
CA GLY A 81 16.34 -18.65 -8.25
C GLY A 81 15.61 -17.44 -8.85
N GLU A 82 14.93 -17.62 -9.98
CA GLU A 82 14.32 -16.54 -10.77
C GLU A 82 12.79 -16.53 -10.71
N ASN A 83 12.16 -17.69 -10.52
CA ASN A 83 10.71 -17.79 -10.47
C ASN A 83 10.17 -17.93 -9.04
N GLU A 84 9.15 -17.14 -8.76
CA GLU A 84 8.36 -17.13 -7.54
C GLU A 84 7.56 -18.44 -7.42
N PHE A 85 7.25 -18.89 -6.20
CA PHE A 85 6.30 -20.01 -6.03
C PHE A 85 4.95 -19.62 -6.62
N GLY A 86 4.45 -20.38 -7.60
CA GLY A 86 3.27 -20.02 -8.39
C GLY A 86 1.94 -20.33 -7.71
N ALA A 87 1.84 -21.48 -7.03
CA ALA A 87 0.60 -21.86 -6.35
C ALA A 87 0.79 -22.68 -5.07
N MET A 88 -0.23 -22.63 -4.21
CA MET A 88 -0.31 -23.37 -2.96
C MET A 88 -1.45 -24.38 -3.02
N ARG A 89 -1.19 -25.60 -2.52
CA ARG A 89 -2.20 -26.65 -2.41
C ARG A 89 -2.60 -26.84 -0.95
N TRP A 90 -3.81 -26.40 -0.63
CA TRP A 90 -4.40 -26.59 0.69
C TRP A 90 -4.67 -28.06 0.98
N LYS A 91 -4.17 -28.57 2.11
CA LYS A 91 -4.41 -29.94 2.59
C LYS A 91 -5.15 -29.97 3.93
N GLY A 92 -6.10 -29.06 4.13
CA GLY A 92 -6.94 -29.00 5.34
C GLY A 92 -6.35 -28.19 6.49
N SER A 93 -5.06 -27.85 6.47
CA SER A 93 -4.44 -27.00 7.49
C SER A 93 -3.22 -26.27 6.95
N VAL A 94 -2.82 -25.18 7.61
CA VAL A 94 -1.57 -24.47 7.27
C VAL A 94 -0.36 -25.41 7.37
N LYS A 95 -0.33 -26.30 8.37
CA LYS A 95 0.78 -27.24 8.60
C LYS A 95 0.97 -28.27 7.48
N SER A 96 -0.11 -28.62 6.81
CA SER A 96 -0.10 -29.60 5.72
C SER A 96 -0.08 -28.96 4.33
N THR A 97 -0.18 -27.64 4.24
CA THR A 97 -0.23 -26.92 2.96
C THR A 97 1.15 -26.93 2.30
N THR A 98 1.17 -27.25 1.01
CA THR A 98 2.39 -27.32 0.22
C THR A 98 2.40 -26.23 -0.85
N THR A 99 3.55 -25.60 -1.07
CA THR A 99 3.80 -24.71 -2.21
C THR A 99 4.50 -25.46 -3.32
N PHE A 100 4.29 -25.03 -4.57
CA PHE A 100 4.99 -25.58 -5.71
C PHE A 100 5.45 -24.47 -6.67
N CYS A 101 6.57 -24.71 -7.33
CA CYS A 101 7.07 -23.90 -8.42
C CYS A 101 6.54 -24.47 -9.74
N ASP A 102 5.90 -23.62 -10.54
CA ASP A 102 5.27 -24.04 -11.79
C ASP A 102 6.28 -24.41 -12.88
N ASP A 103 7.49 -23.85 -12.84
CA ASP A 103 8.50 -24.08 -13.89
C ASP A 103 9.33 -25.33 -13.70
N CYS A 104 9.82 -25.56 -12.48
CA CYS A 104 10.71 -26.68 -12.18
C CYS A 104 10.03 -27.84 -11.45
N GLY A 105 8.74 -27.70 -11.07
CA GLY A 105 7.98 -28.73 -10.36
C GLY A 105 8.44 -28.98 -8.92
N TYR A 106 9.35 -28.16 -8.38
CA TYR A 106 9.78 -28.26 -6.99
C TYR A 106 8.58 -28.00 -6.06
N SER A 107 8.37 -28.87 -5.08
CA SER A 107 7.31 -28.73 -4.08
C SER A 107 7.86 -28.90 -2.67
N THR A 108 7.43 -28.02 -1.75
CA THR A 108 7.79 -28.12 -0.34
C THR A 108 6.62 -27.67 0.56
N LEU A 109 6.79 -27.74 1.88
CA LEU A 109 5.85 -27.21 2.84
C LEU A 109 5.81 -25.68 2.76
N ALA A 110 4.61 -25.13 2.67
CA ALA A 110 4.42 -23.69 2.52
C ALA A 110 5.00 -22.90 3.72
N LEU A 111 4.93 -23.48 4.92
CA LEU A 111 5.46 -22.88 6.15
C LEU A 111 6.97 -22.67 6.17
N GLU A 112 7.73 -23.34 5.31
CA GLU A 112 9.19 -23.13 5.22
C GLU A 112 9.54 -21.80 4.57
N HIS A 113 8.65 -21.27 3.73
CA HIS A 113 8.90 -20.07 2.93
C HIS A 113 7.91 -18.93 3.19
N PHE A 114 6.72 -19.24 3.70
CA PHE A 114 5.64 -18.30 3.92
C PHE A 114 5.18 -18.28 5.37
N ASP A 115 4.78 -17.10 5.84
CA ASP A 115 4.13 -16.94 7.12
C ASP A 115 2.72 -17.52 7.10
N LYS A 116 2.23 -17.89 8.29
CA LYS A 116 0.93 -18.53 8.49
C LYS A 116 -0.22 -17.71 7.88
N ASP A 117 -0.17 -16.39 8.01
CA ASP A 117 -1.26 -15.52 7.59
C ASP A 117 -1.31 -15.41 6.07
N THR A 118 -0.16 -15.34 5.39
CA THR A 118 -0.06 -15.43 3.94
C THR A 118 -0.61 -16.74 3.39
N ILE A 119 -0.25 -17.88 4.01
CA ILE A 119 -0.78 -19.19 3.59
C ILE A 119 -2.31 -19.24 3.74
N LEU A 120 -2.84 -18.73 4.85
CA LEU A 120 -4.29 -18.66 5.07
C LEU A 120 -4.98 -17.77 4.03
N ALA A 121 -4.40 -16.62 3.71
CA ALA A 121 -4.98 -15.68 2.76
C ALA A 121 -5.04 -16.24 1.33
N ILE A 122 -4.06 -17.07 0.94
CA ILE A 122 -3.94 -17.59 -0.43
C ILE A 122 -4.62 -18.94 -0.61
N ALA A 123 -4.37 -19.88 0.31
CA ALA A 123 -4.71 -21.29 0.12
C ALA A 123 -5.96 -21.72 0.88
N ALA A 124 -6.29 -21.07 2.00
CA ALA A 124 -7.43 -21.53 2.79
C ALA A 124 -8.74 -21.32 2.02
N PRO A 125 -9.65 -22.31 2.06
CA PRO A 125 -10.95 -22.16 1.41
C PRO A 125 -11.72 -21.02 2.04
N ILE A 126 -12.35 -20.19 1.20
CA ILE A 126 -13.28 -19.16 1.67
C ILE A 126 -14.54 -19.89 2.15
N VAL A 127 -14.67 -20.06 3.46
CA VAL A 127 -15.89 -20.61 4.06
C VAL A 127 -16.91 -19.47 4.13
N PRO A 128 -18.06 -19.55 3.44
CA PRO A 128 -19.14 -18.59 3.65
C PRO A 128 -19.64 -18.73 5.09
N ARG A 129 -19.70 -17.61 5.82
CA ARG A 129 -20.33 -17.54 7.14
C ARG A 129 -21.84 -17.48 7.02
#